data_AF-A0A1E5R0V2-F1
#
_entry.id   AF-A0A1E5R0V2-F1
#
_cell.length_a   1.000
_cell.length_b   1.000
_cell.length_c   1.000
_cell.angle_alpha   90.00
_cell.angle_beta   90.00
_cell.angle_gamma   90.00
#
_symmetry.space_group_name_H-M   'P 1'
#
loop_
_entity.id
_entity.type
_entity.pdbx_description
1 polymer ?
#
loop_
_entity_poly.entity_id
_entity_poly.type
_entity_poly.pdbx_seq_one_letter_code
_entity_poly.pdbx_strand_id
1 'polypeptide(L)'
;MNATRICLRQIKQAKVGEAFKSIEEVKGFLNQYAWSVQDLVSPQEEKTQELPNTNEIQKLLRLSGLPQIETGPKGDKELQEIRKNLATQITFINKLQSIELPDEANVNPQHARIMPRTPLKSYTLQDLLASTQSRSPMATQDLGEQTNSWDSTSLASNTKSLPESGKHRFFVLREGLLKNRQ
;
A
#
# COMPACT_ATOMS: atom_id res chain seq x y z
N MET A 1 -27.16 38.92 -18.44
CA MET A 1 -27.17 37.60 -19.10
C MET A 1 -25.99 36.81 -18.55
N ASN A 2 -26.24 35.92 -17.60
CA ASN A 2 -25.17 35.18 -16.91
C ASN A 2 -24.88 33.92 -17.70
N ALA A 3 -23.73 33.89 -18.37
CA ALA A 3 -23.27 32.71 -19.10
C ALA A 3 -22.78 31.66 -18.10
N THR A 4 -23.62 30.68 -17.81
CA THR A 4 -23.26 29.49 -17.04
C THR A 4 -22.23 28.70 -17.85
N ARG A 5 -20.95 28.79 -17.46
CA ARG A 5 -19.89 27.96 -18.04
C ARG A 5 -20.09 26.51 -17.59
N ILE A 6 -20.72 25.72 -18.45
CA ILE A 6 -20.79 24.27 -18.29
C ILE A 6 -19.38 23.73 -18.58
N CYS A 7 -18.64 23.42 -17.53
CA CYS A 7 -17.34 22.77 -17.63
C CYS A 7 -17.60 21.27 -17.81
N LEU A 8 -17.68 20.81 -19.07
CA LEU A 8 -17.72 19.39 -19.39
C LEU A 8 -16.38 18.76 -18.97
N ARG A 9 -16.41 17.88 -17.97
CA ARG A 9 -15.25 17.10 -17.54
C ARG A 9 -14.90 16.12 -18.65
N GLN A 10 -13.80 16.39 -19.35
CA GLN A 10 -13.26 15.48 -20.37
C GLN A 10 -12.35 14.45 -19.69
N ILE A 11 -12.73 13.18 -19.79
CA ILE A 11 -11.88 12.03 -19.43
C ILE A 11 -10.75 11.98 -20.48
N LYS A 12 -9.55 12.44 -20.10
CA LYS A 12 -8.40 12.47 -21.00
C LYS A 12 -7.76 11.10 -21.10
N GLN A 13 -7.93 10.44 -22.24
CA GLN A 13 -7.17 9.24 -22.60
C GLN A 13 -5.76 9.64 -23.05
N ALA A 14 -4.80 8.71 -22.88
CA ALA A 14 -3.47 8.89 -23.42
C ALA A 14 -3.54 9.01 -24.94
N LYS A 15 -3.03 10.12 -25.49
CA LYS A 15 -2.96 10.38 -26.93
C LYS A 15 -1.52 10.64 -27.31
N VAL A 16 -1.02 9.90 -28.31
CA VAL A 16 0.26 10.20 -28.94
C VAL A 16 0.01 11.25 -30.03
N GLY A 17 0.74 12.36 -29.97
CA GLY A 17 0.70 13.41 -30.98
C GLY A 17 1.49 13.06 -32.25
N GLU A 18 1.46 13.93 -33.24
CA GLU A 18 2.32 13.80 -34.42
C GLU A 18 3.80 13.99 -34.07
N ALA A 19 4.70 13.41 -34.87
CA ALA A 19 6.14 13.57 -34.67
C ALA A 19 6.59 15.00 -34.98
N PHE A 20 7.38 15.58 -34.08
CA PHE A 20 7.98 16.91 -34.29
C PHE A 20 8.98 16.88 -35.46
N LYS A 21 8.89 17.88 -36.33
CA LYS A 21 9.72 18.03 -37.54
C LYS A 21 10.90 18.97 -37.32
N SER A 22 10.86 19.83 -36.29
CA SER A 22 11.93 20.78 -36.00
C SER A 22 12.06 21.13 -34.51
N ILE A 23 13.18 21.76 -34.13
CA ILE A 23 13.45 22.21 -32.76
C ILE A 23 12.50 23.36 -32.36
N GLU A 24 12.10 24.19 -33.32
CA GLU A 24 11.15 25.28 -33.12
C GLU A 24 9.77 24.75 -32.72
N GLU A 25 9.32 23.63 -33.30
CA GLU A 25 8.07 22.97 -32.92
C GLU A 25 8.12 22.46 -31.47
N VAL A 26 9.26 21.92 -31.03
CA VAL A 26 9.46 21.48 -29.64
C VAL A 26 9.38 22.67 -28.68
N LYS A 27 10.06 23.78 -28.98
CA LYS A 27 10.01 25.00 -28.17
C LYS A 27 8.59 25.57 -28.12
N GLY A 28 7.89 25.57 -29.26
CA GLY A 28 6.49 25.98 -29.34
C GLY A 28 5.58 25.11 -28.47
N PHE A 29 5.78 23.80 -28.47
CA PHE A 29 5.02 22.86 -27.63
C PHE A 29 5.26 23.09 -26.13
N LEU A 30 6.52 23.25 -25.70
CA LEU A 30 6.87 23.48 -24.30
C LEU A 30 6.38 24.84 -23.77
N ASN A 31 6.22 25.83 -24.65
CA ASN A 31 5.71 27.15 -24.30
C ASN A 31 4.17 27.24 -24.30
N GLN A 32 3.45 26.15 -24.59
CA GLN A 32 2.00 26.15 -24.50
C GLN A 32 1.53 26.38 -23.07
N TYR A 33 0.49 27.19 -22.91
CA TYR A 33 -0.14 27.39 -21.61
C TYR A 33 -0.85 26.11 -21.18
N ALA A 34 -0.19 25.33 -20.33
CA ALA A 34 -0.72 24.16 -19.69
C ALA A 34 -0.62 24.33 -18.17
N TRP A 35 -1.60 23.80 -17.45
CA TRP A 35 -1.49 23.73 -15.99
C TRP A 35 -0.28 22.88 -15.61
N SER A 36 0.52 23.37 -14.68
CA SER A 36 1.54 22.54 -14.06
C SER A 36 0.89 21.50 -13.17
N VAL A 37 1.61 20.42 -12.88
CA VAL A 37 1.16 19.41 -11.90
C VAL A 37 0.94 20.06 -10.52
N GLN A 38 1.73 21.08 -10.19
CA GLN A 38 1.60 21.81 -8.93
C GLN A 38 0.29 22.61 -8.88
N ASP A 39 -0.14 23.21 -9.99
CA ASP A 39 -1.42 23.93 -10.06
C ASP A 39 -2.61 22.96 -9.93
N LEU A 40 -2.49 21.79 -10.54
CA LEU A 40 -3.50 20.72 -10.48
C LEU A 40 -3.62 20.09 -9.09
N VAL A 41 -2.49 19.96 -8.39
CA VAL A 41 -2.40 19.28 -7.09
C VAL A 41 -2.29 20.28 -5.94
N SER A 42 -2.44 21.58 -6.20
CA SER A 42 -2.38 22.61 -5.17
C SER A 42 -3.44 22.37 -4.09
N PRO A 43 -3.16 22.74 -2.83
CA PRO A 43 -4.16 22.76 -1.78
C PRO A 43 -5.17 23.84 -2.16
N GLN A 44 -6.29 23.45 -2.78
CA GLN A 44 -7.47 24.32 -2.79
C GLN A 44 -7.80 24.63 -1.34
N GLU A 45 -8.02 25.92 -1.05
CA GLU A 45 -8.32 26.50 0.26
C GLU A 45 -8.91 25.46 1.21
N GLU A 46 -8.06 25.03 2.14
CA GLU A 46 -8.36 23.98 3.09
C GLU A 46 -9.65 24.35 3.82
N LYS A 47 -10.76 23.70 3.46
CA LYS A 47 -11.85 23.47 4.41
C LYS A 47 -11.16 22.96 5.66
N THR A 48 -11.20 23.76 6.74
CA THR A 48 -10.65 23.49 8.07
C THR A 48 -10.28 22.02 8.22
N GLN A 49 -9.00 21.71 7.99
CA GLN A 49 -8.54 20.34 7.89
C GLN A 49 -8.82 19.63 9.22
N GLU A 50 -9.76 18.70 9.21
CA GLU A 50 -10.13 17.97 10.42
C GLU A 50 -8.97 17.06 10.79
N LEU A 51 -8.31 17.38 11.90
CA LEU A 51 -7.19 16.59 12.39
C LEU A 51 -7.71 15.26 12.93
N PRO A 52 -7.13 14.11 12.51
CA PRO A 52 -7.50 12.79 13.02
C PRO A 52 -7.54 12.78 14.54
N ASN A 53 -8.44 12.03 15.16
CA ASN A 53 -8.55 12.01 16.61
C ASN A 53 -7.30 11.35 17.24
N THR A 54 -6.86 11.82 18.40
CA THR A 54 -5.78 11.23 19.17
C THR A 54 -5.96 9.72 19.39
N ASN A 55 -7.19 9.29 19.67
CA ASN A 55 -7.50 7.87 19.86
C ASN A 55 -7.29 7.04 18.59
N GLU A 56 -7.53 7.63 17.41
CA GLU A 56 -7.31 6.96 16.12
C GLU A 56 -5.81 6.80 15.85
N ILE A 57 -5.01 7.82 16.17
CA ILE A 57 -3.54 7.73 16.05
C ILE A 57 -2.99 6.64 16.96
N GLN A 58 -3.40 6.59 18.23
CA GLN A 58 -2.95 5.55 19.16
C GLN A 58 -3.35 4.14 18.70
N LYS A 59 -4.55 4.00 18.13
CA LYS A 59 -5.00 2.76 17.49
C LYS A 59 -4.14 2.38 16.28
N LEU A 60 -3.79 3.33 15.42
CA LEU A 60 -2.92 3.11 14.25
C LEU A 60 -1.51 2.69 14.66
N LEU A 61 -0.95 3.30 15.71
CA LEU A 61 0.33 2.91 16.28
C LEU A 61 0.28 1.46 16.79
N ARG A 62 -0.81 1.09 17.48
CA ARG A 62 -1.01 -0.28 17.97
C ARG A 62 -1.07 -1.30 16.83
N LEU A 63 -1.80 -0.99 15.76
CA LEU A 63 -1.92 -1.87 14.58
C LEU A 63 -0.59 -2.00 13.83
N SER A 64 0.21 -0.95 13.82
CA SER A 64 1.53 -0.92 13.16
C SER A 64 2.62 -1.61 14.00
N GLY A 65 2.31 -2.06 15.22
CA GLY A 65 3.30 -2.62 16.15
C GLY A 65 4.31 -1.58 16.67
N LEU A 66 3.94 -0.29 16.63
CA LEU A 66 4.77 0.82 17.11
C LEU A 66 4.48 1.12 18.59
N PRO A 67 5.46 1.68 19.33
CA PRO A 67 5.26 2.08 20.72
C PRO A 67 4.16 3.14 20.81
N GLN A 68 3.40 3.08 21.91
CA GLN A 68 2.39 4.10 22.22
C GLN A 68 3.09 5.37 22.70
N ILE A 69 2.55 6.52 22.31
CA ILE A 69 3.12 7.82 22.71
C ILE A 69 2.68 8.11 24.15
N GLU A 70 3.65 8.40 25.01
CA GLU A 70 3.42 8.74 26.41
C GLU A 70 2.73 10.11 26.56
N THR A 71 1.88 10.26 27.56
CA THR A 71 1.26 11.54 27.90
C THR A 71 2.29 12.45 28.57
N GLY A 72 2.50 13.65 28.02
CA GLY A 72 3.44 14.63 28.55
C GLY A 72 3.91 15.61 27.48
N PRO A 73 4.61 16.69 27.84
CA PRO A 73 4.89 17.81 26.93
C PRO A 73 5.72 17.42 25.69
N LYS A 74 6.50 16.33 25.75
CA LYS A 74 7.24 15.79 24.61
C LYS A 74 6.34 14.90 23.73
N GLY A 75 5.59 13.99 24.35
CA GLY A 75 4.69 13.09 23.62
C GLY A 75 3.50 13.82 22.98
N ASP A 76 2.98 14.86 23.63
CA ASP A 76 1.90 15.68 23.06
C ASP A 76 2.36 16.42 21.80
N LYS A 77 3.62 16.89 21.76
CA LYS A 77 4.19 17.51 20.56
C LYS A 77 4.35 16.50 19.42
N GLU A 78 4.90 15.33 19.72
CA GLU A 78 5.10 14.25 18.75
C GLU A 78 3.75 13.77 18.17
N LEU A 79 2.76 13.58 19.04
CA LEU A 79 1.40 13.22 18.65
C LEU A 79 0.78 14.27 17.72
N GLN A 80 0.94 15.56 18.02
CA GLN A 80 0.42 16.64 17.17
C GLN A 80 1.12 16.69 15.81
N GLU A 81 2.42 16.42 15.75
CA GLU A 81 3.16 16.34 14.49
C GLU A 81 2.66 15.18 13.62
N ILE A 82 2.47 13.99 14.22
CA ILE A 82 1.91 12.83 13.52
C ILE A 82 0.51 13.13 13.00
N ARG A 83 -0.35 13.77 13.81
CA ARG A 83 -1.71 14.16 13.40
C ARG A 83 -1.70 15.09 12.19
N LYS A 84 -0.83 16.10 12.19
CA LYS A 84 -0.70 17.05 11.06
C LYS A 84 -0.20 16.34 9.81
N ASN A 85 0.87 15.55 9.93
CA ASN A 85 1.45 14.82 8.81
C ASN A 85 0.45 13.84 8.20
N LEU A 86 -0.29 13.11 9.04
CA LEU A 86 -1.32 12.18 8.58
C LEU A 86 -2.48 12.92 7.91
N ALA A 87 -2.91 14.06 8.46
CA ALA A 87 -3.94 14.89 7.83
C ALA A 87 -3.51 15.33 6.43
N THR A 88 -2.27 15.83 6.26
CA THR A 88 -1.74 16.23 4.94
C THR A 88 -1.73 15.06 3.96
N GLN A 89 -1.30 13.88 4.40
CA GLN A 89 -1.31 12.66 3.58
C GLN A 89 -2.72 12.26 3.16
N ILE A 90 -3.67 12.25 4.09
CA ILE A 90 -5.08 11.89 3.82
C ILE A 90 -5.70 12.91 2.87
N THR A 91 -5.52 14.20 3.10
CA THR A 91 -6.06 15.25 2.22
C THR A 91 -5.51 15.13 0.80
N PHE A 92 -4.23 14.79 0.66
CA PHE A 92 -3.63 14.52 -0.64
C PHE A 92 -4.28 13.31 -1.34
N ILE A 93 -4.42 12.19 -0.63
CA ILE A 93 -5.02 10.96 -1.17
C ILE A 93 -6.50 11.15 -1.50
N ASN A 94 -7.25 11.89 -0.68
CA ASN A 94 -8.67 12.13 -0.88
C ASN A 94 -8.98 12.90 -2.18
N LYS A 95 -7.98 13.54 -2.81
CA LYS A 95 -8.15 14.11 -4.17
C LYS A 95 -8.57 13.04 -5.18
N LEU A 96 -8.13 11.79 -4.99
CA LEU A 96 -8.51 10.66 -5.84
C LEU A 96 -10.01 10.37 -5.81
N GLN A 97 -10.72 10.71 -4.72
CA GLN A 97 -12.17 10.49 -4.61
C GLN A 97 -12.97 11.35 -5.60
N SER A 98 -12.40 12.47 -6.07
CA SER A 98 -13.06 13.37 -7.02
C SER A 98 -12.80 13.02 -8.49
N ILE A 99 -11.95 12.03 -8.75
CA ILE A 99 -11.57 11.60 -10.09
C ILE A 99 -12.60 10.56 -10.58
N GLU A 100 -13.25 10.88 -11.68
CA GLU A 100 -14.17 9.98 -12.37
C GLU A 100 -13.39 8.84 -13.04
N LEU A 101 -13.88 7.61 -12.88
CA LEU A 101 -13.27 6.44 -13.52
C LEU A 101 -13.81 6.29 -14.94
N PRO A 102 -12.94 6.05 -15.95
CA PRO A 102 -13.32 5.98 -17.36
C PRO A 102 -14.37 4.92 -17.69
N ASP A 103 -14.45 3.83 -16.92
CA ASP A 103 -15.34 2.68 -17.15
C ASP A 103 -15.99 2.20 -15.83
N GLU A 104 -16.79 3.02 -15.16
CA GLU A 104 -17.44 2.65 -13.88
C GLU A 104 -18.22 1.33 -13.93
N ALA A 105 -18.76 0.95 -15.10
CA ALA A 105 -19.48 -0.30 -15.31
C ALA A 105 -18.57 -1.55 -15.40
N ASN A 106 -17.27 -1.38 -15.66
CA ASN A 106 -16.31 -2.48 -15.90
C ASN A 106 -15.19 -2.53 -14.84
N VAL A 107 -15.16 -1.55 -13.92
CA VAL A 107 -14.27 -1.59 -12.75
C VAL A 107 -14.83 -2.61 -11.76
N ASN A 108 -14.33 -3.84 -11.82
CA ASN A 108 -14.63 -4.84 -10.81
C ASN A 108 -14.04 -4.39 -9.46
N PRO A 109 -14.85 -4.15 -8.41
CA PRO A 109 -14.38 -3.69 -7.11
C PRO A 109 -13.42 -4.68 -6.42
N GLN A 110 -13.35 -5.94 -6.89
CA GLN A 110 -12.39 -6.94 -6.43
C GLN A 110 -11.03 -6.88 -7.17
N HIS A 111 -10.90 -6.07 -8.23
CA HIS A 111 -9.69 -5.89 -9.04
C HIS A 111 -8.99 -4.54 -8.78
N ALA A 112 -8.84 -4.14 -7.52
CA ALA A 112 -8.02 -2.98 -7.12
C ALA A 112 -6.50 -3.15 -7.36
N ARG A 113 -6.07 -4.14 -8.16
CA ARG A 113 -4.67 -4.44 -8.42
C ARG A 113 -4.20 -3.76 -9.70
N ILE A 114 -3.06 -3.07 -9.59
CA ILE A 114 -2.36 -2.36 -10.68
C ILE A 114 -2.05 -3.27 -11.87
N MET A 115 -1.90 -4.58 -11.64
CA MET A 115 -1.80 -5.57 -12.71
C MET A 115 -3.11 -6.35 -12.87
N PRO A 116 -3.71 -6.37 -14.07
CA PRO A 116 -4.84 -7.23 -14.34
C PRO A 116 -4.39 -8.68 -14.12
N ARG A 117 -5.14 -9.41 -13.28
CA ARG A 117 -5.16 -10.87 -13.41
C ARG A 117 -5.85 -11.14 -14.74
N THR A 118 -5.11 -11.17 -15.82
CA THR A 118 -5.42 -12.20 -16.79
C THR A 118 -5.28 -13.50 -16.00
N PRO A 119 -6.33 -14.31 -15.83
CA PRO A 119 -6.10 -15.69 -15.44
C PRO A 119 -5.30 -16.27 -16.61
N LEU A 120 -3.96 -16.24 -16.52
CA LEU A 120 -3.10 -16.80 -17.57
C LEU A 120 -3.45 -18.27 -17.84
N LYS A 121 -4.15 -18.92 -16.90
CA LYS A 121 -4.81 -20.21 -17.07
C LYS A 121 -5.95 -20.33 -16.06
N SER A 122 -7.17 -20.64 -16.50
CA SER A 122 -8.22 -21.12 -15.60
C SER A 122 -7.79 -22.51 -15.11
N TYR A 123 -7.73 -22.68 -13.79
CA TYR A 123 -7.27 -23.92 -13.21
C TYR A 123 -8.43 -24.92 -13.21
N THR A 124 -8.36 -25.94 -14.06
CA THR A 124 -9.41 -26.97 -14.10
C THR A 124 -9.23 -27.96 -12.95
N LEU A 125 -10.29 -28.69 -12.60
CA LEU A 125 -10.19 -29.76 -11.60
C LEU A 125 -9.13 -30.80 -11.99
N GLN A 126 -8.94 -31.05 -13.30
CA GLN A 126 -7.90 -31.95 -13.80
C GLN A 126 -6.50 -31.38 -13.58
N ASP A 127 -6.28 -30.07 -13.76
CA ASP A 127 -5.01 -29.42 -13.42
C ASP A 127 -4.69 -29.53 -11.91
N LEU A 128 -5.71 -29.50 -11.04
CA LEU A 128 -5.56 -29.68 -9.59
C LEU A 128 -5.24 -31.10 -9.19
N LEU A 129 -5.91 -32.08 -9.79
CA LEU A 129 -5.56 -33.48 -9.59
C LEU A 129 -4.15 -33.77 -10.12
N ALA A 130 -3.78 -33.21 -11.27
CA ALA A 130 -2.42 -33.36 -11.82
C ALA A 130 -1.34 -32.69 -10.95
N SER A 131 -1.59 -31.51 -10.37
CA SER A 131 -0.60 -30.86 -9.48
C SER A 131 -0.46 -31.55 -8.13
N THR A 132 -1.54 -32.08 -7.57
CA THR A 132 -1.46 -32.87 -6.33
C THR A 132 -0.74 -34.20 -6.54
N GLN A 133 -0.89 -34.82 -7.73
CA GLN A 133 -0.20 -36.06 -8.08
C GLN A 133 1.28 -35.85 -8.46
N SER A 134 1.60 -34.74 -9.12
CA SER A 134 2.99 -34.39 -9.52
C SER A 134 3.79 -33.70 -8.42
N ARG A 135 3.14 -33.22 -7.35
CA ARG A 135 3.84 -32.79 -6.13
C ARG A 135 4.45 -34.02 -5.48
N SER A 136 5.71 -34.27 -5.83
CA SER A 136 6.46 -35.39 -5.26
C SER A 136 6.44 -35.31 -3.73
N PRO A 137 6.32 -36.44 -3.02
CA PRO A 137 6.58 -36.50 -1.58
C PRO A 137 8.04 -36.15 -1.24
N MET A 138 8.92 -36.05 -2.24
CA MET A 138 10.20 -35.35 -2.12
C MET A 138 9.93 -33.84 -2.11
N ALA A 139 9.68 -33.32 -0.91
CA ALA A 139 9.81 -31.91 -0.60
C ALA A 139 11.07 -31.35 -1.29
N THR A 140 10.91 -30.25 -2.03
CA THR A 140 12.00 -29.61 -2.76
C THR A 140 13.10 -29.21 -1.79
N GLN A 141 14.29 -29.80 -1.97
CA GLN A 141 15.44 -29.56 -1.10
C GLN A 141 15.86 -28.08 -1.11
N ASP A 142 15.72 -27.41 -2.26
CA ASP A 142 16.04 -25.99 -2.44
C ASP A 142 15.13 -25.04 -1.62
N LEU A 143 13.90 -25.45 -1.33
CA LEU A 143 12.94 -24.65 -0.54
C LEU A 143 12.98 -24.99 0.96
N GLY A 144 13.81 -25.95 1.37
CA GLY A 144 13.91 -26.37 2.78
C GLY A 144 12.62 -26.98 3.33
N GLU A 145 11.77 -27.56 2.46
CA GLU A 145 10.49 -28.17 2.85
C GLU A 145 10.67 -29.54 3.51
N GLN A 146 11.83 -30.17 3.33
CA GLN A 146 12.14 -31.46 3.95
C GLN A 146 12.34 -31.28 5.46
N THR A 147 11.72 -32.15 6.26
CA THR A 147 11.89 -32.12 7.72
C THR A 147 13.38 -32.27 8.07
N ASN A 148 13.88 -31.37 8.91
CA ASN A 148 15.30 -31.30 9.31
C ASN A 148 16.29 -30.99 8.17
N SER A 149 15.83 -30.47 7.02
CA SER A 149 16.73 -30.01 5.95
C SER A 149 17.51 -28.75 6.31
N TRP A 150 16.96 -27.93 7.20
CA TRP A 150 17.62 -26.75 7.74
C TRP A 150 17.16 -26.50 9.17
N ASP A 151 17.96 -25.74 9.91
CA ASP A 151 17.61 -25.29 11.25
C ASP A 151 16.81 -23.98 11.19
N SER A 152 15.49 -24.12 11.33
CA SER A 152 14.53 -23.02 11.28
C SER A 152 14.73 -21.96 12.36
N THR A 153 15.52 -22.26 13.40
CA THR A 153 15.75 -21.37 14.53
C THR A 153 17.14 -20.72 14.56
N SER A 154 18.03 -21.10 13.65
CA SER A 154 19.43 -20.63 13.60
C SER A 154 19.58 -19.11 13.53
N LEU A 155 18.67 -18.43 12.82
CA LEU A 155 18.72 -16.98 12.60
C LEU A 155 18.01 -16.17 13.70
N ALA A 156 17.37 -16.83 14.67
CA ALA A 156 16.65 -16.11 15.72
C ALA A 156 17.60 -15.62 16.81
N SER A 157 17.43 -14.36 17.21
CA SER A 157 18.24 -13.74 18.27
C SER A 157 18.07 -14.39 19.64
N ASN A 158 16.90 -15.00 19.91
CA ASN A 158 16.61 -15.69 21.15
C ASN A 158 15.95 -17.03 20.87
N THR A 159 16.63 -18.12 21.22
CA THR A 159 16.12 -19.48 21.15
C THR A 159 16.34 -20.18 22.48
N LYS A 160 15.46 -21.13 22.80
CA LYS A 160 15.62 -22.01 23.97
C LYS A 160 15.55 -23.45 23.51
N SER A 161 16.55 -24.24 23.88
CA SER A 161 16.51 -25.70 23.78
C SER A 161 15.98 -26.29 25.09
N LEU A 162 15.14 -27.33 25.01
CA LEU A 162 14.75 -28.08 26.20
C LEU A 162 15.89 -29.00 26.65
N PRO A 163 16.18 -29.10 27.96
CA PRO A 163 17.31 -29.89 28.48
C PRO A 163 17.16 -31.41 28.28
N GLU A 164 15.94 -31.94 28.20
CA GLU A 164 15.71 -33.39 28.10
C GLU A 164 15.73 -33.93 26.66
N SER A 165 15.72 -33.04 25.67
CA SER A 165 15.76 -33.39 24.26
C SER A 165 16.33 -32.21 23.47
N GLY A 166 17.66 -32.17 23.32
CA GLY A 166 18.38 -31.16 22.52
C GLY A 166 18.00 -31.09 21.03
N LYS A 167 16.91 -31.77 20.63
CA LYS A 167 16.32 -31.79 19.29
C LYS A 167 15.23 -30.74 19.08
N HIS A 168 14.57 -30.24 20.14
CA HIS A 168 13.50 -29.26 19.99
C HIS A 168 13.97 -27.85 20.36
N ARG A 169 13.98 -26.96 19.36
CA ARG A 169 14.33 -25.54 19.49
C ARG A 169 13.08 -24.71 19.32
N PHE A 170 12.88 -23.75 20.23
CA PHE A 170 11.71 -22.89 20.22
C PHE A 170 12.12 -21.43 20.06
N PHE A 171 11.29 -20.66 19.34
CA PHE A 171 11.38 -19.20 19.35
C PHE A 171 10.89 -18.68 20.69
N VAL A 172 11.67 -17.80 21.32
CA VAL A 172 11.34 -17.25 22.62
C VAL A 172 10.76 -15.84 22.46
N LEU A 173 9.51 -15.67 22.87
CA LEU A 173 8.87 -14.36 22.96
C LEU A 173 8.79 -13.92 24.43
N ARG A 174 9.25 -12.71 24.74
CA ARG A 174 9.13 -12.15 26.08
C ARG A 174 7.69 -11.70 26.31
N GLU A 175 7.10 -12.10 27.44
CA GLU A 175 5.71 -11.78 27.79
C GLU A 175 5.41 -10.26 27.77
N GLY A 176 6.42 -9.41 28.06
CA GLY A 176 6.29 -7.95 27.98
C GLY A 176 5.92 -7.39 26.60
N LEU A 177 6.20 -8.12 25.51
CA LEU A 177 5.85 -7.72 24.14
C LEU A 177 4.37 -7.96 23.80
N LEU A 178 3.64 -8.73 24.63
CA LEU A 178 2.24 -9.08 24.40
C LEU A 178 1.27 -8.23 25.22
N LYS A 179 1.74 -7.44 26.20
CA LYS A 179 0.88 -6.80 27.21
C LYS A 179 -0.06 -5.72 26.68
N ASN A 180 0.20 -5.16 25.49
CA ASN A 180 -0.60 -4.07 24.90
C ASN A 180 -1.49 -4.53 23.72
N ARG A 181 -1.84 -5.82 23.64
CA ARG A 181 -2.65 -6.38 22.54
C ARG A 181 -4.15 -6.55 22.86
N GLN A 182 -4.61 -6.16 24.05
CA GLN A 182 -6.03 -6.09 24.39
C GLN A 182 -6.57 -4.69 24.06
#